data_AF-A0AAE5LQX4-F1
#
_entry.id   AF-A0AAE5LQX4-F1
#
_cell.length_a   1.000
_cell.length_b   1.000
_cell.length_c   1.000
_cell.angle_alpha   90.00
_cell.angle_beta   90.00
_cell.angle_gamma   90.00
#
_symmetry.space_group_name_H-M   'P 1'
#
loop_
_entity.id
_entity.type
_entity.pdbx_description
1 polymer ?
#
loop_
_entity_poly.entity_id
_entity_poly.type
_entity_poly.pdbx_seq_one_letter_code
_entity_poly.pdbx_strand_id
1 'polypeptide(L)' 'MMISVGIDISKRKSTICILKAYDEIISMPYELTHA' A
#
# COMPACT_ATOMS: atom_id res chain seq x y z
N MET A 1 12.89 -2.72 13.06
CA MET A 1 11.46 -2.44 12.83
C MET A 1 11.08 -3.07 11.50
N MET A 2 10.16 -4.04 11.48
CA MET A 2 9.71 -4.67 10.22
C MET A 2 8.51 -3.90 9.67
N ILE A 3 8.62 -3.51 8.40
CA ILE A 3 7.57 -2.86 7.64
C ILE A 3 7.24 -3.80 6.48
N SER A 4 5.95 -4.04 6.26
CA SER A 4 5.43 -4.76 5.11
C SER A 4 4.77 -3.76 4.15
N VAL A 5 5.01 -3.94 2.86
CA VAL A 5 4.43 -3.11 1.80
C VAL A 5 3.62 -4.00 0.88
N GLY A 6 2.30 -3.77 0.85
CA GLY A 6 1.38 -4.43 -0.06
C GLY A 6 1.11 -3.54 -1.27
N ILE A 7 1.27 -4.08 -2.48
CA ILE A 7 1.00 -3.36 -3.72
C ILE A 7 -0.01 -4.16 -4.53
N ASP A 8 -1.17 -3.54 -4.80
CA ASP A 8 -2.18 -4.05 -5.72
C ASP A 8 -2.16 -3.23 -7.01
N ILE A 9 -1.94 -3.88 -8.15
CA ILE A 9 -1.73 -3.23 -9.45
C ILE A 9 -2.86 -3.60 -10.40
N SER A 10 -3.57 -2.59 -10.90
CA SER A 10 -4.58 -2.74 -11.96
C SER A 10 -4.27 -1.86 -13.17
N LYS A 11 -4.98 -2.09 -14.29
CA LYS A 11 -4.70 -1.42 -15.59
C LYS A 11 -4.67 0.12 -15.52
N ARG A 12 -5.41 0.74 -14.60
CA ARG A 12 -5.56 2.21 -14.54
C ARG A 12 -5.18 2.82 -13.20
N LYS A 13 -5.02 1.98 -12.18
CA LYS A 13 -4.79 2.41 -10.81
C LYS A 13 -4.03 1.35 -10.04
N SER A 14 -3.06 1.77 -9.24
CA SER A 14 -2.44 0.96 -8.22
C SER A 14 -2.77 1.49 -6.83
N THR A 15 -2.84 0.58 -5.87
CA THR A 15 -3.05 0.88 -4.45
C THR A 15 -1.88 0.32 -3.65
N ILE A 16 -1.29 1.15 -2.79
CA ILE A 16 -0.16 0.79 -1.94
C ILE A 16 -0.60 0.89 -0.48
N CYS A 17 -0.35 -0.16 0.30
CA CYS A 17 -0.58 -0.20 1.75
C CYS A 17 0.74 -0.39 2.49
N ILE A 18 0.93 0.33 3.60
CA ILE A 18 2.12 0.26 4.45
C ILE A 18 1.69 -0.21 5.84
N LEU A 19 2.15 -1.40 6.21
CA LEU A 19 1.78 -2.07 7.45
C LEU A 19 3.03 -2.26 8.32
N LYS A 20 2.86 -2.12 9.63
CA LYS A 20 3.86 -2.59 10.61
C LYS A 20 3.52 -4.03 11.03
N ALA A 21 4.48 -4.70 11.66
CA ALA A 21 4.17 -5.94 12.37
C ALA A 21 2.98 -5.75 13.32
N TYR A 22 2.17 -6.80 13.49
CA TYR A 22 0.94 -6.81 14.29
C TYR A 22 -0.20 -5.95 13.74
N ASP A 23 -0.29 -5.83 12.41
CA ASP A 23 -1.40 -5.18 11.69
C ASP A 23 -1.65 -3.72 12.06
N GLU A 24 -0.64 -3.03 12.61
CA GLU A 24 -0.72 -1.57 12.76
C GLU A 24 -0.62 -0.92 11.37
N ILE A 25 -1.72 -0.31 10.92
CA ILE A 25 -1.74 0.53 9.73
C ILE A 25 -0.95 1.80 10.04
N ILE A 26 0.19 1.98 9.37
CA ILE A 26 1.05 3.14 9.59
C ILE A 26 0.53 4.38 8.84
N SER A 27 -0.15 4.16 7.70
CA SER A 27 -0.65 5.23 6.84
C SER A 27 -1.89 4.76 6.07
N MET A 28 -2.76 5.70 5.70
CA MET A 28 -3.81 5.45 4.72
C MET A 28 -3.22 4.93 3.39
N PRO A 29 -3.95 4.10 2.64
CA PRO A 29 -3.50 3.59 1.35
C PRO A 29 -3.17 4.72 0.37
N TYR A 30 -2.07 4.56 -0.36
CA TYR A 30 -1.67 5.48 -1.43
C TYR A 30 -2.24 5.01 -2.76
N GLU A 31 -2.83 5.94 -3.50
CA GLU A 31 -3.40 5.68 -4.82
C GLU A 31 -2.53 6.30 -5.92
N LEU A 32 -2.25 5.52 -6.97
CA LEU A 32 -1.49 5.96 -8.13
C LEU A 32 -2.29 5.67 -9.40
N THR A 33 -2.59 6.69 -10.20
CA THR A 33 -3.23 6.52 -11.51
C THR A 33 -2.19 6.30 -12.60
N HIS A 34 -2.53 5.46 -13.57
CA HIS A 34 -1.70 5.22 -14.76
C HIS A 34 -2.29 5.97 -15.95
N ALA A 35 -1.40 6.46 -16.84
CA ALA A 35 -1.80 7.10 -18.09
C ALA A 35 -2.41 6.12 -19.10
#